data_AF-A0A2J0SPY5-F1
#
_entry.id   AF-A0A2J0SPY5-F1
#
_cell.length_a   1.000
_cell.length_b   1.000
_cell.length_c   1.000
_cell.angle_alpha   90.00
_cell.angle_beta   90.00
_cell.angle_gamma   90.00
#
_symmetry.space_group_name_H-M   'P 1'
#
loop_
_entity.id
_entity.type
_entity.pdbx_description
1 polymer ?
#
loop_
_entity_poly.entity_id
_entity_poly.type
_entity_poly.pdbx_seq_one_letter_code
_entity_poly.pdbx_strand_id
1 'polypeptide(L)'
;MKRTLVLAAALAAALPFSALAHKAWLLPSQTVIAGSAPWITVDGAVSNDLFYFNHVPLRLESVVITAPDGSTVQPQNAATGKYRSVFDLELKQAGTYRIASVNDGLFATYEQNGERKRWRGTAATFGELPKDAKKLEVSQSVGRVETFVTNGAPNDTALKPTNRGIELVAVGHPNDLFAGEEATFRVLVDGKPAAGLEFEIVRGATRYRNAQDELKVTSDAKGEIKVTWPEAGMYWLETGTEDNKTSVKQAAKRRLSYVATLEVLPQ
;
A
#
# COMPACT_ATOMS: atom_id res chain seq x y z
N MET A 1 27.41 27.46 34.47
CA MET A 1 27.33 27.65 33.01
C MET A 1 27.66 26.39 32.19
N LYS A 2 28.52 25.47 32.64
CA LYS A 2 28.86 24.25 31.86
C LYS A 2 27.88 23.06 31.96
N ARG A 3 26.96 23.04 32.95
CA ARG A 3 26.00 21.94 33.13
C ARG A 3 24.69 22.14 32.36
N THR A 4 24.30 23.38 32.07
CA THR A 4 23.08 23.71 31.32
C THR A 4 23.22 23.48 29.81
N LEU A 5 24.44 23.56 29.26
CA LEU A 5 24.73 23.28 27.85
C LEU A 5 24.70 21.78 27.52
N VAL A 6 24.98 20.90 28.49
CA VAL A 6 24.96 19.44 28.29
C VAL A 6 23.53 18.89 28.24
N LEU A 7 22.59 19.51 28.96
CA LEU A 7 21.17 19.11 28.93
C LEU A 7 20.47 19.52 27.62
N ALA A 8 20.87 20.65 27.02
CA ALA A 8 20.32 21.11 25.74
C ALA A 8 20.82 20.27 24.55
N ALA A 9 22.05 19.75 24.60
CA ALA A 9 22.59 18.86 23.57
C ALA A 9 22.01 17.44 23.63
N ALA A 10 21.61 16.96 24.82
CA ALA A 10 21.00 15.64 25.00
C ALA A 10 19.53 15.58 24.51
N LEU A 11 18.80 16.71 24.52
CA LEU A 11 17.41 16.76 24.05
C LEU A 11 17.28 16.82 22.51
N ALA A 12 18.33 17.28 21.82
CA ALA A 12 18.34 17.34 20.34
C ALA A 12 18.61 15.98 19.68
N ALA A 13 19.12 14.99 20.42
CA ALA A 13 19.42 13.65 19.91
C ALA A 13 18.24 12.67 20.01
N ALA A 14 17.10 13.11 20.57
CA ALA A 14 15.89 12.30 20.76
C ALA A 14 14.74 12.70 19.81
N LEU A 15 15.01 13.50 18.77
CA LEU A 15 14.05 13.63 17.68
C LEU A 15 14.10 12.30 16.90
N PRO A 16 13.01 11.52 16.86
CA PRO A 16 12.95 10.45 15.89
C PRO A 16 13.14 11.14 14.54
N PHE A 17 14.18 10.75 13.80
CA PHE A 17 14.12 10.86 12.36
C PHE A 17 12.89 10.04 12.00
N SER A 18 11.74 10.70 11.89
CA SER A 18 10.58 10.18 11.19
C SER A 18 11.14 9.85 9.82
N ALA A 19 11.50 8.58 9.64
CA ALA A 19 11.92 8.05 8.38
C ALA A 19 10.77 8.41 7.45
N LEU A 20 10.97 9.43 6.61
CA LEU A 20 10.03 9.79 5.57
C LEU A 20 10.10 8.63 4.58
N ALA A 21 9.42 7.54 4.95
CA ALA A 21 9.20 6.42 4.09
C ALA A 21 8.41 6.97 2.91
N HIS A 22 8.92 6.74 1.71
CA HIS A 22 8.23 7.18 0.51
C HIS A 22 6.82 6.59 0.50
N LYS A 23 5.80 7.44 0.34
CA LYS A 23 4.39 7.04 0.41
C LYS A 23 3.94 6.61 -0.98
N ALA A 24 3.82 5.30 -1.20
CA ALA A 24 3.20 4.77 -2.41
C ALA A 24 1.68 4.90 -2.31
N TRP A 25 0.98 5.19 -3.41
CA TRP A 25 -0.48 5.31 -3.39
C TRP A 25 -1.09 5.15 -4.79
N LEU A 26 -2.36 4.73 -4.80
CA LEU A 26 -3.29 4.84 -5.91
C LEU A 26 -4.40 5.81 -5.49
N LEU A 27 -4.76 6.76 -6.33
CA LEU A 27 -5.77 7.78 -6.02
C LEU A 27 -6.79 7.83 -7.16
N PRO A 28 -7.99 7.26 -6.99
CA PRO A 28 -9.04 7.36 -7.98
C PRO A 28 -9.68 8.77 -7.95
N SER A 29 -10.21 9.22 -9.08
CA SER A 29 -10.91 10.50 -9.18
C SER A 29 -12.21 10.53 -8.38
N GLN A 30 -12.80 9.36 -8.14
CA GLN A 30 -14.01 9.13 -7.34
C GLN A 30 -13.99 7.70 -6.79
N THR A 31 -14.54 7.47 -5.59
CA THR A 31 -14.66 6.11 -5.04
C THR A 31 -16.09 5.56 -5.04
N VAL A 32 -17.11 6.42 -5.08
CA VAL A 32 -18.52 6.03 -5.20
C VAL A 32 -19.16 6.81 -6.35
N ILE A 33 -19.67 6.09 -7.34
CA ILE A 33 -20.35 6.66 -8.50
C ILE A 33 -21.53 5.75 -8.87
N ALA A 34 -22.52 6.26 -9.61
CA ALA A 34 -23.57 5.45 -10.18
C ALA A 34 -23.79 5.83 -11.65
N GLY A 35 -23.80 4.82 -12.53
CA GLY A 35 -24.09 5.00 -13.94
C GLY A 35 -24.07 3.67 -14.70
N SER A 36 -24.45 3.70 -15.98
CA SER A 36 -24.44 2.51 -16.84
C SER A 36 -23.03 1.98 -17.10
N ALA A 37 -22.08 2.88 -17.38
CA ALA A 37 -20.65 2.58 -17.55
C ALA A 37 -19.83 3.85 -17.28
N PRO A 38 -19.84 4.38 -16.04
CA PRO A 38 -19.09 5.58 -15.71
C PRO A 38 -17.59 5.33 -15.83
N TRP A 39 -16.85 6.41 -16.05
CA TRP A 39 -15.40 6.41 -16.13
C TRP A 39 -14.80 7.04 -14.89
N ILE A 40 -13.70 6.47 -14.42
CA ILE A 40 -12.81 7.10 -13.46
C ILE A 40 -11.39 7.17 -14.04
N THR A 41 -10.61 8.11 -13.52
CA THR A 41 -9.17 8.18 -13.74
C THR A 41 -8.48 7.83 -12.43
N VAL A 42 -7.37 7.10 -12.49
CA VAL A 42 -6.57 6.72 -11.32
C VAL A 42 -5.14 7.20 -11.49
N ASP A 43 -4.70 8.04 -10.56
CA ASP A 43 -3.30 8.43 -10.44
C ASP A 43 -2.54 7.43 -9.55
N GLY A 44 -1.32 7.07 -9.92
CA GLY A 44 -0.44 6.20 -9.15
C GLY A 44 0.96 6.80 -9.01
N ALA A 45 1.43 6.98 -7.78
CA ALA A 45 2.75 7.52 -7.52
C ALA A 45 3.34 7.00 -6.21
N VAL A 46 4.64 7.24 -6.07
CA VAL A 46 5.36 7.18 -4.81
C VAL A 46 5.83 8.62 -4.54
N SER A 47 5.57 9.14 -3.34
CA SER A 47 5.79 10.55 -3.01
C SER A 47 6.49 10.79 -1.67
N ASN A 48 7.13 11.94 -1.54
CA ASN A 48 7.63 12.43 -0.26
C ASN A 48 6.50 13.10 0.55
N ASP A 49 5.64 13.84 -0.14
CA ASP A 49 4.43 14.45 0.44
C ASP A 49 3.21 13.64 -0.02
N LEU A 50 2.32 13.27 0.91
CA LEU A 50 1.18 12.42 0.60
C LEU A 50 0.28 13.04 -0.49
N PHE A 51 -0.01 12.27 -1.55
CA PHE A 51 -0.79 12.68 -2.73
C PHE A 51 -0.18 13.81 -3.58
N TYR A 52 1.14 14.01 -3.52
CA TYR A 52 1.85 14.94 -4.42
C TYR A 52 2.81 14.20 -5.36
N PHE A 53 2.87 14.63 -6.61
CA PHE A 53 3.74 14.02 -7.63
C PHE A 53 5.18 14.55 -7.55
N ASN A 54 5.97 14.11 -6.57
CA ASN A 54 7.30 14.68 -6.30
C ASN A 54 8.44 13.68 -6.05
N HIS A 55 8.24 12.37 -6.27
CA HIS A 55 9.32 11.38 -6.16
C HIS A 55 9.44 10.46 -7.39
N VAL A 56 8.60 9.42 -7.55
CA VAL A 56 8.63 8.53 -8.74
C VAL A 56 7.23 8.00 -9.08
N PRO A 57 6.95 7.66 -10.35
CA PRO A 57 5.70 7.02 -10.72
C PRO A 57 5.58 5.61 -10.10
N LEU A 58 4.36 5.21 -9.80
CA LEU A 58 4.04 3.81 -9.51
C LEU A 58 4.03 3.03 -10.84
N ARG A 59 4.55 1.80 -10.83
CA ARG A 59 4.64 0.98 -12.05
C ARG A 59 3.27 0.44 -12.44
N LEU A 60 2.86 0.64 -13.69
CA LEU A 60 1.55 0.19 -14.17
C LEU A 60 1.52 -1.31 -14.43
N GLU A 61 2.66 -1.94 -14.70
CA GLU A 61 2.75 -3.38 -14.97
C GLU A 61 2.41 -4.23 -13.74
N SER A 62 2.45 -3.65 -12.53
CA SER A 62 2.02 -4.32 -11.30
C SER A 62 0.55 -4.06 -10.95
N VAL A 63 -0.18 -3.28 -11.75
CA VAL A 63 -1.60 -3.00 -11.50
C VAL A 63 -2.45 -4.19 -11.90
N VAL A 64 -3.30 -4.62 -10.98
CA VAL A 64 -4.31 -5.65 -11.12
C VAL A 64 -5.65 -5.03 -10.73
N ILE A 65 -6.64 -5.12 -11.62
CA ILE A 65 -7.98 -4.61 -11.38
C ILE A 65 -8.95 -5.79 -11.38
N THR A 66 -9.63 -6.01 -10.25
CA THR A 66 -10.64 -7.06 -10.08
C THR A 66 -12.03 -6.42 -10.14
N ALA A 67 -12.86 -6.91 -11.06
CA ALA A 67 -14.22 -6.44 -11.29
C ALA A 67 -15.23 -7.06 -10.29
N PRO A 68 -16.48 -6.54 -10.23
CA PRO A 68 -17.53 -7.03 -9.34
C PRO A 68 -17.91 -8.51 -9.50
N ASP A 69 -17.64 -9.12 -10.65
CA ASP A 69 -17.81 -10.56 -10.90
C ASP A 69 -16.57 -11.40 -10.55
N GLY A 70 -15.47 -10.76 -10.15
CA GLY A 70 -14.18 -11.39 -9.85
C GLY A 70 -13.24 -11.53 -11.05
N SER A 71 -13.65 -11.10 -12.24
CA SER A 71 -12.79 -11.10 -13.43
C SER A 71 -11.72 -10.01 -13.35
N THR A 72 -10.61 -10.20 -14.07
CA THR A 72 -9.58 -9.17 -14.22
C THR A 72 -9.91 -8.27 -15.40
N VAL A 73 -9.84 -6.95 -15.20
CA VAL A 73 -9.98 -5.95 -16.26
C VAL A 73 -8.68 -5.18 -16.45
N GLN A 74 -8.44 -4.67 -17.66
CA GLN A 74 -7.22 -3.94 -17.99
C GLN A 74 -7.40 -2.43 -17.80
N PRO A 75 -6.38 -1.71 -17.33
CA PRO A 75 -6.37 -0.25 -17.36
C PRO A 75 -6.45 0.25 -18.82
N GLN A 76 -7.16 1.34 -19.04
CA GLN A 76 -7.29 2.01 -20.33
C GLN A 76 -6.51 3.32 -20.32
N ASN A 77 -6.13 3.85 -21.49
CA ASN A 77 -5.43 5.14 -21.63
C ASN A 77 -4.21 5.30 -20.69
N ALA A 78 -3.49 4.20 -20.44
CA ALA A 78 -2.36 4.18 -19.51
C ALA A 78 -1.20 5.06 -20.00
N ALA A 79 -0.69 5.92 -19.12
CA ALA A 79 0.46 6.78 -19.37
C ALA A 79 1.37 6.88 -18.15
N THR A 80 2.69 6.95 -18.37
CA THR A 80 3.68 7.15 -17.30
C THR A 80 4.51 8.39 -17.59
N GLY A 81 4.45 9.36 -16.69
CA GLY A 81 5.28 10.55 -16.71
C GLY A 81 6.47 10.44 -15.74
N LYS A 82 7.11 11.59 -15.45
CA LYS A 82 8.29 11.65 -14.58
C LYS A 82 8.02 11.31 -13.11
N TYR A 83 6.83 11.66 -12.61
CA TYR A 83 6.49 11.55 -11.18
C TYR A 83 5.18 10.82 -10.91
N ARG A 84 4.42 10.48 -11.95
CA ARG A 84 3.13 9.80 -11.82
C ARG A 84 2.86 8.91 -13.01
N SER A 85 2.12 7.85 -12.75
CA SER A 85 1.42 7.10 -13.78
C SER A 85 -0.07 7.34 -13.64
N VAL A 86 -0.78 7.28 -14.75
CA VAL A 86 -2.22 7.52 -14.82
C VAL A 86 -2.84 6.49 -15.75
N PHE A 87 -4.07 6.08 -15.45
CA PHE A 87 -4.89 5.28 -16.35
C PHE A 87 -6.37 5.57 -16.09
N ASP A 88 -7.19 5.22 -17.06
CA ASP A 88 -8.64 5.27 -16.96
C ASP A 88 -9.22 3.87 -16.73
N LEU A 89 -10.37 3.81 -16.07
CA LEU A 89 -11.15 2.60 -15.89
C LEU A 89 -12.63 2.89 -16.17
N GLU A 90 -13.19 2.14 -17.12
CA GLU A 90 -14.63 2.12 -17.40
C GLU A 90 -15.30 1.06 -16.51
N LEU A 91 -16.23 1.50 -15.67
CA LEU A 91 -16.91 0.66 -14.69
C LEU A 91 -18.16 0.02 -15.32
N LYS A 92 -17.94 -0.93 -16.26
CA LYS A 92 -19.00 -1.59 -17.03
C LYS A 92 -19.99 -2.42 -16.19
N GLN A 93 -19.60 -2.81 -14.99
CA GLN A 93 -20.41 -3.61 -14.08
C GLN A 93 -20.78 -2.75 -12.86
N ALA A 94 -22.00 -2.94 -12.36
CA ALA A 94 -22.36 -2.45 -11.04
C ALA A 94 -21.71 -3.33 -9.95
N GLY A 95 -21.31 -2.72 -8.84
CA GLY A 95 -20.58 -3.36 -7.76
C GLY A 95 -19.22 -2.74 -7.48
N THR A 96 -18.45 -3.43 -6.66
CA THR A 96 -17.18 -2.93 -6.14
C THR A 96 -16.02 -3.50 -6.94
N TYR A 97 -15.13 -2.62 -7.38
CA TYR A 97 -13.86 -2.95 -8.01
C TYR A 97 -12.74 -2.82 -6.99
N ARG A 98 -11.79 -3.77 -7.00
CA ARG A 98 -10.50 -3.63 -6.32
C ARG A 98 -9.45 -3.22 -7.35
N ILE A 99 -8.72 -2.15 -7.07
CA ILE A 99 -7.60 -1.69 -7.90
C ILE A 99 -6.35 -1.79 -7.03
N ALA A 100 -5.42 -2.66 -7.39
CA ALA A 100 -4.23 -2.93 -6.58
C ALA A 100 -2.96 -2.91 -7.42
N SER A 101 -1.89 -2.30 -6.92
CA SER A 101 -0.53 -2.52 -7.39
C SER A 101 0.16 -3.54 -6.51
N VAL A 102 0.55 -4.69 -7.08
CA VAL A 102 1.06 -5.84 -6.33
C VAL A 102 2.53 -6.08 -6.64
N ASN A 103 3.34 -6.19 -5.60
CA ASN A 103 4.71 -6.68 -5.67
C ASN A 103 4.77 -8.03 -4.96
N ASP A 104 5.17 -9.08 -5.65
CA ASP A 104 5.55 -10.36 -5.05
C ASP A 104 6.78 -10.89 -5.79
N GLY A 105 7.96 -10.63 -5.22
CA GLY A 105 9.19 -10.82 -5.95
C GLY A 105 10.41 -11.08 -5.08
N LEU A 106 11.40 -11.67 -5.72
CA LEU A 106 12.75 -11.86 -5.23
C LEU A 106 13.68 -10.82 -5.85
N PHE A 107 14.59 -10.33 -5.03
CA PHE A 107 15.62 -9.38 -5.39
C PHE A 107 16.94 -9.98 -4.96
N ALA A 108 17.86 -10.10 -5.91
CA ALA A 108 19.20 -10.60 -5.64
C ALA A 108 20.26 -9.58 -6.03
N THR A 109 21.33 -9.49 -5.24
CA THR A 109 22.58 -8.89 -5.67
C THR A 109 23.69 -9.94 -5.59
N TYR A 110 24.56 -9.96 -6.58
CA TYR A 110 25.62 -10.97 -6.69
C TYR A 110 26.82 -10.42 -7.46
N GLU A 111 27.97 -11.07 -7.34
CA GLU A 111 29.15 -10.79 -8.14
C GLU A 111 29.32 -11.84 -9.24
N GLN A 112 29.61 -11.38 -10.46
CA GLN A 112 29.96 -12.22 -11.59
C GLN A 112 31.09 -11.53 -12.37
N ASN A 113 32.17 -12.26 -12.63
CA ASN A 113 33.38 -11.72 -13.30
C ASN A 113 33.96 -10.47 -12.64
N GLY A 114 33.84 -10.35 -11.31
CA GLY A 114 34.32 -9.19 -10.55
C GLY A 114 33.36 -7.99 -10.52
N GLU A 115 32.22 -8.04 -11.22
CA GLU A 115 31.23 -6.98 -11.25
C GLU A 115 30.01 -7.30 -10.39
N ARG A 116 29.51 -6.29 -9.66
CA ARG A 116 28.26 -6.41 -8.89
C ARG A 116 27.05 -6.28 -9.83
N LYS A 117 26.23 -7.30 -9.87
CA LYS A 117 24.99 -7.38 -10.64
C LYS A 117 23.76 -7.43 -9.74
N ARG A 118 22.62 -7.07 -10.31
CA ARG A 118 21.30 -7.15 -9.67
C ARG A 118 20.41 -8.04 -10.53
N TRP A 119 19.57 -8.80 -9.87
CA TRP A 119 18.53 -9.60 -10.50
C TRP A 119 17.21 -9.38 -9.76
N ARG A 120 16.11 -9.41 -10.50
CA ARG A 120 14.75 -9.35 -9.96
C ARG A 120 13.93 -10.40 -10.68
N GLY A 121 13.16 -11.17 -9.92
CA GLY A 121 12.28 -12.19 -10.48
C GLY A 121 11.38 -12.79 -9.43
N THR A 122 10.93 -14.02 -9.66
CA THR A 122 10.07 -14.77 -8.75
C THR A 122 10.77 -16.05 -8.31
N ALA A 123 10.15 -16.82 -7.41
CA ALA A 123 10.66 -18.14 -7.08
C ALA A 123 10.77 -19.05 -8.32
N ALA A 124 9.85 -18.90 -9.27
CA ALA A 124 9.84 -19.70 -10.50
C ALA A 124 11.01 -19.35 -11.43
N THR A 125 11.42 -18.08 -11.49
CA THR A 125 12.53 -17.63 -12.34
C THR A 125 13.88 -17.61 -11.62
N PHE A 126 13.92 -18.01 -10.33
CA PHE A 126 15.14 -17.95 -9.51
C PHE A 126 16.31 -18.76 -10.10
N GLY A 127 16.02 -19.80 -10.89
CA GLY A 127 17.04 -20.59 -11.60
C GLY A 127 17.80 -19.83 -12.69
N GLU A 128 17.37 -18.63 -13.08
CA GLU A 128 18.09 -17.76 -14.02
C GLU A 128 19.38 -17.17 -13.43
N LEU A 129 19.51 -17.16 -12.10
CA LEU A 129 20.73 -16.70 -11.44
C LEU A 129 21.93 -17.59 -11.85
N PRO A 130 23.09 -17.00 -12.17
CA PRO A 130 24.27 -17.78 -12.53
C PRO A 130 24.68 -18.74 -11.40
N LYS A 131 24.98 -19.99 -11.75
CA LYS A 131 25.39 -21.02 -10.77
C LYS A 131 26.71 -20.69 -10.07
N ASP A 132 27.56 -19.89 -10.72
CA ASP A 132 28.85 -19.41 -10.23
C ASP A 132 28.76 -18.03 -9.56
N ALA A 133 27.55 -17.50 -9.35
CA ALA A 133 27.33 -16.23 -8.67
C ALA A 133 27.97 -16.23 -7.27
N LYS A 134 28.89 -15.29 -7.03
CA LYS A 134 29.55 -15.10 -5.74
C LYS A 134 28.82 -14.03 -4.93
N LYS A 135 28.96 -14.06 -3.60
CA LYS A 135 28.34 -13.10 -2.67
C LYS A 135 26.85 -12.88 -2.96
N LEU A 136 26.12 -13.97 -3.18
CA LEU A 136 24.70 -13.91 -3.46
C LEU A 136 23.93 -13.46 -2.21
N GLU A 137 23.29 -12.32 -2.30
CA GLU A 137 22.37 -11.78 -1.31
C GLU A 137 20.97 -11.81 -1.91
N VAL A 138 20.03 -12.52 -1.28
CA VAL A 138 18.64 -12.61 -1.75
C VAL A 138 17.70 -12.07 -0.68
N SER A 139 16.73 -11.29 -1.13
CA SER A 139 15.61 -10.81 -0.31
C SER A 139 14.29 -11.05 -1.04
N GLN A 140 13.23 -11.29 -0.27
CA GLN A 140 11.87 -11.36 -0.80
C GLN A 140 11.08 -10.14 -0.33
N SER A 141 10.24 -9.61 -1.20
CA SER A 141 9.27 -8.58 -0.86
C SER A 141 7.89 -9.00 -1.37
N VAL A 142 6.89 -8.89 -0.50
CA VAL A 142 5.47 -9.05 -0.84
C VAL A 142 4.76 -7.80 -0.35
N GLY A 143 4.14 -7.06 -1.25
CA GLY A 143 3.45 -5.84 -0.87
C GLY A 143 2.32 -5.50 -1.82
N ARG A 144 1.36 -4.73 -1.31
CA ARG A 144 0.26 -4.20 -2.11
C ARG A 144 -0.02 -2.74 -1.77
N VAL A 145 -0.40 -1.99 -2.78
CA VAL A 145 -1.00 -0.65 -2.68
C VAL A 145 -2.36 -0.78 -3.31
N GLU A 146 -3.46 -0.51 -2.60
CA GLU A 146 -4.79 -0.71 -3.16
C GLU A 146 -5.79 0.39 -2.83
N THR A 147 -6.85 0.44 -3.62
CA THR A 147 -8.02 1.29 -3.41
C THR A 147 -9.25 0.58 -3.97
N PHE A 148 -10.43 1.08 -3.61
CA PHE A 148 -11.71 0.46 -3.93
C PHE A 148 -12.63 1.50 -4.55
N VAL A 149 -13.36 1.09 -5.58
CA VAL A 149 -14.31 1.96 -6.29
C VAL A 149 -15.61 1.21 -6.50
N THR A 150 -16.73 1.83 -6.14
CA THR A 150 -18.07 1.26 -6.25
C THR A 150 -18.88 1.97 -7.34
N ASN A 151 -19.42 1.20 -8.29
CA ASN A 151 -20.45 1.67 -9.22
C ASN A 151 -21.83 1.16 -8.80
N GLY A 152 -22.71 2.04 -8.33
CA GLY A 152 -24.07 1.67 -7.91
C GLY A 152 -24.07 0.87 -6.60
N ALA A 153 -24.79 -0.25 -6.56
CA ALA A 153 -24.91 -1.07 -5.36
C ALA A 153 -23.61 -1.88 -5.11
N PRO A 154 -23.01 -1.83 -3.91
CA PRO A 154 -21.75 -2.53 -3.62
C PRO A 154 -21.91 -4.05 -3.57
N ASN A 155 -20.79 -4.77 -3.74
CA ASN A 155 -20.72 -6.21 -3.51
C ASN A 155 -19.32 -6.63 -3.02
N ASP A 156 -19.21 -7.89 -2.53
CA ASP A 156 -17.99 -8.34 -1.84
C ASP A 156 -17.07 -9.20 -2.70
N THR A 157 -17.43 -9.51 -3.95
CA THR A 157 -16.69 -10.48 -4.77
C THR A 157 -15.24 -10.06 -4.98
N ALA A 158 -15.00 -8.80 -5.36
CA ALA A 158 -13.66 -8.24 -5.53
C ALA A 158 -12.92 -8.01 -4.20
N LEU A 159 -13.64 -7.99 -3.07
CA LEU A 159 -13.11 -7.74 -1.73
C LEU A 159 -12.57 -8.99 -1.05
N LYS A 160 -12.81 -10.18 -1.60
CA LYS A 160 -12.27 -11.44 -1.07
C LYS A 160 -10.73 -11.37 -0.94
N PRO A 161 -10.15 -11.81 0.19
CA PRO A 161 -8.70 -11.86 0.34
C PRO A 161 -8.03 -12.75 -0.71
N THR A 162 -6.86 -12.34 -1.19
CA THR A 162 -5.97 -13.16 -2.01
C THR A 162 -5.12 -14.12 -1.17
N ASN A 163 -5.14 -13.98 0.16
CA ASN A 163 -4.41 -14.78 1.15
C ASN A 163 -2.89 -14.72 0.98
N ARG A 164 -2.37 -13.56 0.56
CA ARG A 164 -0.94 -13.37 0.26
C ARG A 164 -0.41 -12.07 0.86
N GLY A 165 0.58 -12.13 1.74
CA GLY A 165 1.11 -10.93 2.41
C GLY A 165 0.09 -10.28 3.35
N ILE A 166 0.26 -8.98 3.66
CA ILE A 166 -0.64 -8.25 4.57
C ILE A 166 -1.89 -7.78 3.84
N GLU A 167 -3.10 -8.09 4.31
CA GLU A 167 -4.37 -7.67 3.73
C GLU A 167 -5.26 -6.99 4.76
N LEU A 168 -6.04 -5.99 4.33
CA LEU A 168 -7.05 -5.32 5.16
C LEU A 168 -8.44 -5.68 4.65
N VAL A 169 -9.27 -6.24 5.52
CA VAL A 169 -10.64 -6.63 5.23
C VAL A 169 -11.56 -5.73 6.02
N ALA A 170 -12.37 -4.91 5.35
CA ALA A 170 -13.42 -4.14 6.02
C ALA A 170 -14.46 -5.09 6.64
N VAL A 171 -14.87 -4.83 7.88
CA VAL A 171 -16.02 -5.55 8.49
C VAL A 171 -17.34 -5.07 7.90
N GLY A 172 -17.42 -3.76 7.58
CA GLY A 172 -18.42 -3.18 6.69
C GLY A 172 -17.92 -3.15 5.24
N HIS A 173 -18.03 -2.02 4.57
CA HIS A 173 -17.56 -1.84 3.19
C HIS A 173 -16.46 -0.75 3.11
N PRO A 174 -15.39 -0.92 2.30
CA PRO A 174 -14.28 0.04 2.26
C PRO A 174 -14.62 1.40 1.62
N ASN A 175 -15.75 1.50 0.92
CA ASN A 175 -16.30 2.77 0.42
C ASN A 175 -17.49 3.29 1.24
N ASP A 176 -17.73 2.73 2.42
CA ASP A 176 -18.80 3.13 3.34
C ASP A 176 -18.19 3.63 4.65
N LEU A 177 -17.52 4.77 4.57
CA LEU A 177 -16.80 5.39 5.69
C LEU A 177 -17.24 6.84 5.84
N PHE A 178 -17.63 7.24 7.05
CA PHE A 178 -18.10 8.60 7.35
C PHE A 178 -17.30 9.25 8.47
N ALA A 179 -17.16 10.57 8.37
CA ALA A 179 -16.56 11.38 9.43
C ALA A 179 -17.37 11.25 10.73
N GLY A 180 -16.68 11.18 11.86
CA GLY A 180 -17.26 10.95 13.18
C GLY A 180 -17.58 9.49 13.51
N GLU A 181 -17.56 8.59 12.53
CA GLU A 181 -17.92 7.18 12.73
C GLU A 181 -16.70 6.27 12.94
N GLU A 182 -16.88 5.19 13.69
CA GLU A 182 -15.87 4.13 13.84
C GLU A 182 -16.07 3.05 12.77
N ALA A 183 -15.03 2.79 11.97
CA ALA A 183 -14.96 1.64 11.10
C ALA A 183 -14.03 0.56 11.70
N THR A 184 -14.39 -0.71 11.52
CA THR A 184 -13.57 -1.85 11.94
C THR A 184 -13.02 -2.57 10.71
N PHE A 185 -11.73 -2.91 10.78
CA PHE A 185 -11.04 -3.69 9.76
C PHE A 185 -10.32 -4.87 10.40
N ARG A 186 -10.27 -6.00 9.68
CA ARG A 186 -9.45 -7.16 10.03
C ARG A 186 -8.20 -7.21 9.17
N VAL A 187 -7.06 -7.22 9.84
CA VAL A 187 -5.71 -7.34 9.29
C VAL A 187 -5.34 -8.81 9.20
N LEU A 188 -4.97 -9.26 8.01
CA LEU A 188 -4.52 -10.61 7.74
C LEU A 188 -3.06 -10.62 7.31
N VAL A 189 -2.32 -11.67 7.64
CA VAL A 189 -1.04 -12.03 7.01
C VAL A 189 -1.18 -13.43 6.43
N ASP A 190 -1.06 -13.54 5.10
CA ASP A 190 -1.27 -14.79 4.35
C ASP A 190 -2.60 -15.49 4.72
N GLY A 191 -3.69 -14.70 4.76
CA GLY A 191 -5.05 -15.18 5.05
C GLY A 191 -5.36 -15.44 6.54
N LYS A 192 -4.41 -15.21 7.44
CA LYS A 192 -4.61 -15.42 8.89
C LYS A 192 -4.65 -14.10 9.65
N PRO A 193 -5.57 -13.91 10.62
CA PRO A 193 -5.57 -12.70 11.45
C PRO A 193 -4.21 -12.43 12.09
N ALA A 194 -3.76 -11.17 12.03
CA ALA A 194 -2.43 -10.77 12.49
C ALA A 194 -2.51 -9.67 13.53
N ALA A 195 -2.07 -9.96 14.75
CA ALA A 195 -2.00 -9.03 15.87
C ALA A 195 -0.69 -8.23 15.88
N GLY A 196 -0.71 -7.04 16.48
CA GLY A 196 0.49 -6.23 16.73
C GLY A 196 1.03 -5.48 15.52
N LEU A 197 0.27 -5.36 14.42
CA LEU A 197 0.65 -4.54 13.27
C LEU A 197 0.20 -3.10 13.54
N GLU A 198 1.16 -2.19 13.61
CA GLU A 198 0.91 -0.75 13.71
C GLU A 198 0.58 -0.18 12.32
N PHE A 199 -0.52 0.56 12.24
CA PHE A 199 -0.93 1.32 11.07
C PHE A 199 -0.69 2.79 11.30
N GLU A 200 -0.02 3.44 10.35
CA GLU A 200 0.00 4.90 10.21
C GLU A 200 -1.12 5.28 9.24
N ILE A 201 -2.00 6.19 9.66
CA ILE A 201 -3.14 6.65 8.86
C ILE A 201 -3.07 8.17 8.76
N VAL A 202 -3.05 8.69 7.54
CA VAL A 202 -2.88 10.13 7.29
C VAL A 202 -3.93 10.61 6.29
N ARG A 203 -4.69 11.64 6.67
CA ARG A 203 -5.59 12.34 5.74
C ARG A 203 -4.76 13.10 4.71
N GLY A 204 -5.17 13.10 3.44
CA GLY A 204 -4.56 13.89 2.37
C GLY A 204 -4.59 15.40 2.63
N ALA A 205 -4.09 16.20 1.68
CA ALA A 205 -4.00 17.67 1.81
C ALA A 205 -3.15 18.15 3.01
N THR A 206 -2.16 17.35 3.42
CA THR A 206 -1.25 17.65 4.54
C THR A 206 -0.52 18.98 4.39
N ARG A 207 -0.21 19.40 3.15
CA ARG A 207 0.48 20.67 2.86
C ARG A 207 -0.27 21.92 3.31
N TYR A 208 -1.58 21.81 3.52
CA TYR A 208 -2.43 22.92 3.96
C TYR A 208 -2.74 22.86 5.47
N ARG A 209 -2.05 22.00 6.22
CA ARG A 209 -2.18 21.87 7.68
C ARG A 209 -0.85 22.13 8.37
N ASN A 210 -0.93 22.60 9.62
CA ASN A 210 0.26 22.81 10.45
C ASN A 210 0.86 21.49 10.97
N ALA A 211 0.10 20.39 10.91
CA ALA A 211 0.51 19.04 11.29
C ALA A 211 -0.08 18.00 10.32
N GLN A 212 0.51 16.80 10.28
CA GLN A 212 -0.01 15.72 9.44
C GLN A 212 -1.34 15.15 9.98
N ASP A 213 -1.55 15.25 11.29
CA ASP A 213 -2.66 14.67 12.04
C ASP A 213 -2.76 13.15 11.81
N GLU A 214 -1.63 12.46 11.97
CA GLU A 214 -1.55 11.01 11.84
C GLU A 214 -2.36 10.30 12.92
N LEU A 215 -3.14 9.30 12.54
CA LEU A 215 -3.73 8.34 13.47
C LEU A 215 -2.83 7.10 13.52
N LYS A 216 -2.61 6.58 14.73
CA LYS A 216 -1.92 5.31 14.95
C LYS A 216 -2.85 4.32 15.60
N VAL A 217 -3.04 3.19 14.95
CA VAL A 217 -3.85 2.07 15.46
C VAL A 217 -3.05 0.79 15.34
N THR A 218 -3.21 -0.12 16.29
CA THR A 218 -2.50 -1.41 16.29
C THR A 218 -3.53 -2.52 16.25
N SER A 219 -3.29 -3.54 15.41
CA SER A 219 -4.19 -4.69 15.35
C SER A 219 -4.20 -5.48 16.65
N ASP A 220 -5.39 -5.80 17.14
CA ASP A 220 -5.58 -6.49 18.41
C ASP A 220 -5.33 -8.02 18.30
N ALA A 221 -5.62 -8.77 19.36
CA ALA A 221 -5.45 -10.23 19.39
C ALA A 221 -6.31 -10.99 18.35
N LYS A 222 -7.38 -10.37 17.84
CA LYS A 222 -8.22 -10.90 16.74
C LYS A 222 -7.76 -10.40 15.37
N GLY A 223 -6.68 -9.63 15.32
CA GLY A 223 -6.19 -8.96 14.13
C GLY A 223 -7.09 -7.79 13.72
N GLU A 224 -7.84 -7.17 14.62
CA GLU A 224 -8.76 -6.08 14.28
C GLU A 224 -8.15 -4.72 14.60
N ILE A 225 -8.33 -3.75 13.70
CA ILE A 225 -8.12 -2.32 13.97
C ILE A 225 -9.46 -1.60 13.93
N LYS A 226 -9.61 -0.62 14.82
CA LYS A 226 -10.78 0.27 14.90
C LYS A 226 -10.31 1.69 14.64
N VAL A 227 -10.94 2.36 13.68
CA VAL A 227 -10.57 3.71 13.27
C VAL A 227 -11.80 4.59 13.36
N THR A 228 -11.76 5.57 14.26
CA THR A 228 -12.73 6.68 14.26
C THR A 228 -12.21 7.76 13.32
N TRP A 229 -12.95 8.05 12.25
CA TRP A 229 -12.51 8.99 11.23
C TRP A 229 -12.82 10.42 11.67
N PRO A 230 -11.83 11.28 11.97
CA PRO A 230 -12.11 12.59 12.53
C PRO A 230 -12.80 13.53 11.53
N GLU A 231 -12.45 13.40 10.26
CA GLU A 231 -12.83 14.36 9.21
C GLU A 231 -13.02 13.65 7.86
N ALA A 232 -13.84 14.24 6.98
CA ALA A 232 -13.97 13.77 5.61
C ALA A 232 -12.67 14.01 4.80
N GLY A 233 -12.44 13.18 3.80
CA GLY A 233 -11.34 13.27 2.84
C GLY A 233 -10.75 11.92 2.45
N MET A 234 -9.75 11.96 1.56
CA MET A 234 -8.97 10.78 1.20
C MET A 234 -7.92 10.49 2.27
N TYR A 235 -7.88 9.25 2.75
CA TYR A 235 -6.92 8.77 3.74
C TYR A 235 -5.98 7.76 3.11
N TRP A 236 -4.72 7.84 3.52
CA TRP A 236 -3.69 6.86 3.23
C TRP A 236 -3.37 6.08 4.49
N LEU A 237 -3.32 4.76 4.38
CA LEU A 237 -3.04 3.84 5.47
C LEU A 237 -1.83 3.00 5.09
N GLU A 238 -0.86 2.84 5.99
CA GLU A 238 0.30 1.97 5.77
C GLU A 238 0.58 1.09 6.99
N THR A 239 0.98 -0.14 6.72
CA THR A 239 1.65 -1.00 7.71
C THR A 239 2.69 -1.89 7.02
N GLY A 240 3.60 -2.45 7.80
CA GLY A 240 4.59 -3.39 7.33
C GLY A 240 5.09 -4.32 8.43
N THR A 241 5.65 -5.45 8.02
CA THR A 241 6.35 -6.37 8.92
C THR A 241 7.41 -7.16 8.16
N GLU A 242 8.26 -7.89 8.86
CA GLU A 242 9.22 -8.82 8.27
C GLU A 242 9.07 -10.20 8.92
N ASP A 243 9.20 -11.26 8.12
CA ASP A 243 9.31 -12.62 8.63
C ASP A 243 10.35 -13.45 7.86
N ASN A 244 10.47 -14.73 8.22
CA ASN A 244 11.37 -15.69 7.58
C ASN A 244 10.62 -16.70 6.69
N LYS A 245 9.35 -16.44 6.32
CA LYS A 245 8.55 -17.34 5.47
C LYS A 245 8.83 -17.08 3.99
N THR A 246 10.07 -17.35 3.60
CA THR A 246 10.55 -17.08 2.24
C THR A 246 10.20 -18.21 1.27
N SER A 247 10.02 -17.86 -0.01
CA SER A 247 9.74 -18.80 -1.10
C SER A 247 10.98 -19.55 -1.61
N VAL A 248 12.17 -19.06 -1.27
CA VAL A 248 13.46 -19.69 -1.58
C VAL A 248 14.36 -19.67 -0.34
N LYS A 249 15.12 -20.75 -0.12
CA LYS A 249 15.98 -20.90 1.06
C LYS A 249 17.12 -19.87 1.14
N GLN A 250 17.50 -19.30 0.00
CA GLN A 250 18.55 -18.29 -0.12
C GLN A 250 18.11 -16.92 0.42
N ALA A 251 16.80 -16.67 0.49
CA ALA A 251 16.27 -15.47 1.10
C ALA A 251 16.12 -15.70 2.61
N ALA A 252 16.85 -14.94 3.42
CA ALA A 252 16.77 -15.02 4.88
C ALA A 252 15.54 -14.30 5.45
N LYS A 253 15.01 -13.33 4.71
CA LYS A 253 13.88 -12.49 5.13
C LYS A 253 12.90 -12.23 3.99
N ARG A 254 11.64 -12.16 4.36
CA ARG A 254 10.53 -11.66 3.54
C ARG A 254 10.00 -10.38 4.17
N ARG A 255 10.04 -9.30 3.40
CA ARG A 255 9.41 -8.02 3.75
C ARG A 255 7.96 -8.03 3.31
N LEU A 256 7.07 -7.63 4.20
CA LEU A 256 5.66 -7.47 3.94
C LEU A 256 5.28 -6.00 4.07
N SER A 257 4.55 -5.46 3.09
CA SER A 257 4.01 -4.09 3.16
C SER A 257 2.57 -4.04 2.69
N TYR A 258 1.79 -3.14 3.28
CA TYR A 258 0.42 -2.88 2.88
C TYR A 258 0.18 -1.39 2.87
N VAL A 259 -0.44 -0.92 1.79
CA VAL A 259 -0.98 0.43 1.70
C VAL A 259 -2.41 0.38 1.16
N ALA A 260 -3.27 1.21 1.73
CA ALA A 260 -4.57 1.52 1.16
C ALA A 260 -4.80 3.03 1.02
N THR A 261 -5.53 3.41 -0.02
CA THR A 261 -6.17 4.73 -0.14
C THR A 261 -7.68 4.55 -0.03
N LEU A 262 -8.29 5.15 1.00
CA LEU A 262 -9.73 5.07 1.29
C LEU A 262 -10.35 6.48 1.33
N GLU A 263 -11.60 6.61 0.89
CA GLU A 263 -12.36 7.86 1.02
C GLU A 263 -13.25 7.81 2.27
N VAL A 264 -13.24 8.90 3.05
CA VAL A 264 -14.18 9.14 4.13
C VAL A 264 -15.10 10.29 3.71
N LEU A 265 -16.40 10.07 3.72
CA LEU A 265 -17.42 11.04 3.33
C LEU A 265 -17.87 11.88 4.54
N PRO A 266 -18.40 13.09 4.31
CA PRO A 266 -19.12 13.82 5.35
C PRO A 266 -20.44 13.10 5.69
N GLN A 267 -20.92 13.29 6.93
CA GLN A 267 -22.30 12.93 7.31
C GLN A 267 -23.34 13.79 6.58
#